data_AF-A0A3R7G8K4-F1
#
_entry.id   AF-A0A3R7G8K4-F1
#
_cell.length_a   1.000
_cell.length_b   1.000
_cell.length_c   1.000
_cell.angle_alpha   90.00
_cell.angle_beta   90.00
_cell.angle_gamma   90.00
#
_symmetry.space_group_name_H-M   'P 1'
#
loop_
_entity.id
_entity.type
_entity.pdbx_description
1 polymer ?
#
loop_
_entity_poly.entity_id
_entity_poly.type
_entity_poly.pdbx_seq_one_letter_code
_entity_poly.pdbx_strand_id
1 'polypeptide(L)'
;MKGIMEMMVKVLGVIPLSATKSFGTYRVQYLDLLLVTDAGILVLKNVCKLKGLEDVFPISQKRLSELFKNLPRNAGEFRKCIYSIIGLSINLDRLAKILGRKFSKRCILIPYRNMVRLRLEKRRVSMIVTKVNIMEVKVDTEKKNYCFLVLPGGYKDATEDAAYAEVLDMLRKAKFPITT
;
A
#
# COMPACT_ATOMS: atom_id res chain seq x y z
N MET A 1 -34.42 -16.37 0.79
CA MET A 1 -33.11 -16.13 0.12
C MET A 1 -32.15 -15.55 1.15
N LYS A 2 -31.11 -16.28 1.57
CA LYS A 2 -30.03 -15.70 2.39
C LYS A 2 -29.25 -14.76 1.48
N GLY A 3 -29.44 -13.45 1.64
CA GLY A 3 -28.63 -12.45 0.95
C GLY A 3 -27.16 -12.72 1.28
N ILE A 4 -26.34 -12.96 0.26
CA ILE A 4 -24.89 -13.03 0.43
C ILE A 4 -24.47 -11.63 0.86
N MET A 5 -24.17 -11.45 2.15
CA MET A 5 -23.76 -10.17 2.69
C MET A 5 -22.43 -9.80 2.03
N GLU A 6 -22.45 -8.83 1.11
CA GLU A 6 -21.25 -8.40 0.41
C GLU A 6 -20.22 -7.91 1.43
N MET A 7 -19.00 -8.43 1.37
CA MET A 7 -17.98 -8.08 2.37
C MET A 7 -17.45 -6.67 2.10
N MET A 8 -18.00 -5.70 2.82
CA MET A 8 -17.60 -4.30 2.78
C MET A 8 -16.50 -4.04 3.81
N VAL A 9 -15.43 -3.34 3.40
CA VAL A 9 -14.34 -2.90 4.30
C VAL A 9 -14.08 -1.41 4.13
N LYS A 10 -13.99 -0.67 5.24
CA LYS A 10 -13.68 0.77 5.21
C LYS A 10 -12.18 1.01 5.18
N VAL A 11 -11.69 1.81 4.23
CA VAL A 11 -10.30 2.23 4.18
C VAL A 11 -10.05 3.34 5.19
N LEU A 12 -9.09 3.11 6.08
CA LEU A 12 -8.67 4.06 7.10
C LEU A 12 -7.38 4.77 6.71
N GLY A 13 -6.44 4.05 6.08
CA GLY A 13 -5.15 4.59 5.65
C GLY A 13 -4.66 3.96 4.35
N VAL A 14 -3.77 4.66 3.65
CA VAL A 14 -3.16 4.20 2.41
C VAL A 14 -1.66 4.49 2.44
N ILE A 15 -0.85 3.52 2.06
CA ILE A 15 0.61 3.64 1.98
C ILE A 15 1.05 3.18 0.59
N PRO A 16 1.73 4.02 -0.20
CA PRO A 16 2.30 3.63 -1.47
C PRO A 16 3.53 2.75 -1.23
N LEU A 17 3.58 1.61 -1.92
CA LEU A 17 4.65 0.63 -1.79
C LEU A 17 5.44 0.50 -3.10
N SER A 18 6.73 0.20 -2.97
CA SER A 18 7.64 -0.09 -4.08
C SER A 18 8.06 -1.54 -4.01
N ALA A 19 7.65 -2.36 -4.95
CA ALA A 19 8.04 -3.75 -4.95
C ALA A 19 9.13 -4.00 -6.01
N THR A 20 10.38 -3.88 -5.57
CA THR A 20 11.53 -4.77 -5.88
C THR A 20 12.85 -4.10 -5.51
N LYS A 21 13.72 -4.91 -4.89
CA LYS A 21 15.16 -4.69 -4.75
C LYS A 21 15.81 -5.45 -5.90
N SER A 22 16.64 -4.81 -6.71
CA SER A 22 17.40 -5.47 -7.79
C SER A 22 18.87 -5.08 -7.65
N PHE A 23 19.74 -6.05 -7.38
CA PHE A 23 21.20 -5.88 -7.26
C PHE A 23 21.62 -4.66 -6.42
N GLY A 24 21.17 -4.60 -5.15
CA GLY A 24 21.48 -3.49 -4.23
C GLY A 24 20.80 -2.16 -4.57
N THR A 25 20.12 -2.06 -5.72
CA THR A 25 19.46 -0.84 -6.16
C THR A 25 17.95 -0.98 -6.02
N TYR A 26 17.32 0.00 -5.38
CA TYR A 26 15.87 0.12 -5.40
C TYR A 26 15.45 0.63 -6.78
N ARG A 27 14.84 -0.26 -7.57
CA ARG A 27 14.20 0.12 -8.83
C ARG A 27 12.70 0.08 -8.62
N VAL A 28 12.07 1.24 -8.69
CA VAL A 28 10.61 1.36 -8.67
C VAL A 28 10.09 0.79 -9.99
N GLN A 29 9.62 -0.47 -9.99
CA GLN A 29 9.10 -1.12 -11.21
C GLN A 29 7.58 -1.02 -11.33
N TYR A 30 6.88 -0.99 -10.21
CA TYR A 30 5.42 -0.96 -10.15
C TYR A 30 4.94 -0.35 -8.84
N LEU A 31 3.69 0.13 -8.85
CA LEU A 31 3.03 0.70 -7.69
C LEU A 31 2.14 -0.34 -7.04
N ASP A 32 2.43 -0.67 -5.79
CA ASP A 32 1.52 -1.40 -4.92
C ASP A 32 0.90 -0.40 -3.93
N LEU A 33 -0.31 -0.66 -3.45
CA LEU A 33 -0.95 0.11 -2.39
C LEU A 33 -1.25 -0.80 -1.20
N LEU A 34 -0.77 -0.43 -0.03
CA LEU A 34 -1.17 -1.02 1.24
C LEU A 34 -2.29 -0.17 1.82
N LEU A 35 -3.48 -0.76 1.93
CA LEU A 35 -4.65 -0.15 2.54
C LEU A 35 -4.79 -0.71 3.95
N VAL A 36 -4.81 0.17 4.93
CA VAL A 36 -5.22 -0.14 6.30
C VAL A 36 -6.73 -0.01 6.32
N THR A 37 -7.44 -1.10 6.62
CA THR A 37 -8.91 -1.12 6.68
C THR A 37 -9.41 -1.42 8.08
N ASP A 38 -10.71 -1.34 8.31
CA ASP A 38 -11.38 -1.79 9.54
C ASP A 38 -11.33 -3.32 9.75
N ALA A 39 -11.08 -4.11 8.70
CA ALA A 39 -11.03 -5.58 8.76
C ALA A 39 -9.61 -6.17 8.72
N GLY A 40 -8.61 -5.40 8.29
CA GLY A 40 -7.23 -5.87 8.17
C GLY A 40 -6.36 -4.98 7.29
N ILE A 41 -5.24 -5.54 6.84
CA ILE A 41 -4.41 -4.92 5.80
C ILE A 41 -4.76 -5.55 4.45
N LEU A 42 -5.10 -4.72 3.48
CA LEU A 42 -5.33 -5.11 2.09
C LEU A 42 -4.21 -4.55 1.22
N VAL A 43 -3.49 -5.41 0.50
CA VAL A 43 -2.44 -4.99 -0.44
C VAL A 43 -2.90 -5.21 -1.86
N LEU A 44 -3.03 -4.13 -2.62
CA LEU A 44 -3.31 -4.15 -4.06
C LEU A 44 -2.00 -4.04 -4.83
N LYS A 45 -1.73 -5.03 -5.68
CA LYS A 45 -0.48 -5.08 -6.44
C LYS A 45 -0.63 -4.50 -7.83
N ASN A 46 0.39 -3.74 -8.24
CA ASN A 46 0.55 -3.16 -9.56
C ASN A 46 -0.70 -2.39 -10.02
N VAL A 47 -1.16 -1.47 -9.17
CA VAL A 47 -2.43 -0.74 -9.34
C VAL A 47 -2.51 0.02 -10.67
N CYS A 48 -1.37 0.50 -11.19
CA CYS A 48 -1.27 1.13 -12.52
C CYS A 48 -1.62 0.18 -13.69
N LYS A 49 -1.64 -1.15 -13.47
CA LYS A 49 -2.03 -2.17 -14.46
C LYS A 49 -3.32 -2.93 -14.09
N LEU A 50 -4.02 -2.52 -13.04
CA LEU A 50 -5.33 -3.07 -12.65
C LEU A 50 -6.46 -2.39 -13.44
N LYS A 51 -6.95 -3.03 -14.51
CA LYS A 51 -8.16 -2.58 -15.22
C LYS A 51 -9.37 -2.64 -14.28
N GLY A 52 -10.29 -1.69 -14.39
CA GLY A 52 -11.47 -1.61 -13.52
C GLY A 52 -11.18 -1.12 -12.10
N LEU A 53 -9.99 -0.57 -11.82
CA LEU A 53 -9.68 0.02 -10.52
C LEU A 53 -10.67 1.16 -10.18
N GLU A 54 -11.06 1.92 -11.19
CA GLU A 54 -12.04 3.02 -11.10
C GLU A 54 -13.46 2.58 -10.73
N ASP A 55 -13.78 1.29 -10.87
CA ASP A 55 -15.06 0.72 -10.42
C ASP A 55 -15.13 0.56 -8.89
N VAL A 56 -13.97 0.62 -8.22
CA VAL A 56 -13.83 0.38 -6.77
C VAL A 56 -13.29 1.61 -6.06
N PHE A 57 -12.46 2.40 -6.75
CA PHE A 57 -11.80 3.57 -6.20
C PHE A 57 -12.05 4.80 -7.08
N PRO A 58 -12.20 6.00 -6.52
CA PRO A 58 -12.34 7.24 -7.27
C PRO A 58 -10.98 7.72 -7.81
N ILE A 59 -10.22 6.80 -8.42
CA ILE A 59 -8.93 7.07 -9.02
C ILE A 59 -8.92 6.55 -10.44
N SER A 60 -8.65 7.45 -11.38
CA SER A 60 -8.35 7.07 -12.76
C SER A 60 -7.02 6.34 -12.82
N GLN A 61 -7.02 5.13 -13.39
CA GLN A 61 -5.79 4.36 -13.62
C GLN A 61 -4.77 5.14 -14.46
N LYS A 62 -5.24 5.89 -15.46
CA LYS A 62 -4.41 6.71 -16.34
C LYS A 62 -3.71 7.82 -15.55
N ARG A 63 -4.48 8.61 -14.78
CA ARG A 63 -3.95 9.69 -13.94
C ARG A 63 -2.95 9.17 -12.92
N LEU A 64 -3.27 8.07 -12.22
CA LEU A 64 -2.36 7.44 -11.26
C LEU A 64 -1.04 7.01 -11.92
N SER A 65 -1.12 6.44 -13.13
CA SER A 65 0.06 6.02 -13.90
C SER A 65 0.92 7.21 -14.34
N GLU A 66 0.31 8.33 -14.73
CA GLU A 66 1.00 9.56 -15.11
C GLU A 66 1.71 10.20 -13.91
N LEU A 67 1.03 10.33 -12.78
CA LEU A 67 1.62 10.82 -11.52
C LEU A 67 2.77 9.93 -11.06
N PHE A 68 2.60 8.61 -11.14
CA PHE A 68 3.64 7.65 -10.76
C PHE A 68 4.89 7.74 -11.66
N LYS A 69 4.73 7.91 -12.97
CA LYS A 69 5.88 8.10 -13.90
C LYS A 69 6.70 9.35 -13.58
N ASN A 70 6.07 10.38 -13.02
CA ASN A 70 6.67 11.69 -12.74
C ASN A 70 6.87 11.95 -11.23
N LEU A 71 6.95 10.90 -10.42
CA LEU A 71 6.89 10.92 -8.95
C LEU A 71 7.82 11.93 -8.24
N PRO A 72 9.08 12.14 -8.65
CA PRO A 72 9.91 13.15 -8.00
C PRO A 72 9.36 14.58 -8.11
N ARG A 73 8.65 14.91 -9.19
CA ARG A 73 8.07 16.24 -9.41
C ARG A 73 6.65 16.36 -8.86
N ASN A 74 5.91 15.25 -8.82
CA ASN A 74 4.49 15.23 -8.51
C ASN A 74 4.15 14.52 -7.18
N ALA A 75 5.11 14.36 -6.26
CA ALA A 75 4.92 13.57 -5.04
C ALA A 75 3.70 14.03 -4.21
N GLY A 76 3.51 15.33 -4.03
CA GLY A 76 2.36 15.88 -3.30
C GLY A 76 1.02 15.60 -4.00
N GLU A 77 0.94 15.79 -5.32
CA GLU A 77 -0.27 15.46 -6.10
C GLU A 77 -0.56 13.96 -6.12
N PHE A 78 0.50 13.16 -6.23
CA PHE A 78 0.43 11.71 -6.14
C PHE A 78 -0.15 11.27 -4.79
N ARG A 79 0.34 11.81 -3.66
CA ARG A 79 -0.22 11.52 -2.33
C ARG A 79 -1.68 11.95 -2.21
N LYS A 80 -2.02 13.18 -2.65
CA LYS A 80 -3.44 13.63 -2.71
C LYS A 80 -4.31 12.67 -3.51
N CYS A 81 -3.81 12.18 -4.64
CA CYS A 81 -4.53 11.25 -5.49
C CYS A 81 -4.80 9.91 -4.80
N ILE A 82 -3.83 9.32 -4.10
CA ILE A 82 -4.05 8.05 -3.39
C ILE A 82 -4.83 8.23 -2.06
N TYR A 83 -4.73 9.40 -1.42
CA TYR A 83 -5.45 9.70 -0.18
C TYR A 83 -6.93 9.96 -0.36
N SER A 84 -7.39 10.21 -1.60
CA SER A 84 -8.83 10.23 -1.91
C SER A 84 -9.53 8.90 -1.65
N ILE A 85 -8.77 7.81 -1.49
CA ILE A 85 -9.30 6.48 -1.13
C ILE A 85 -9.69 6.40 0.36
N ILE A 86 -9.09 7.23 1.22
CA ILE A 86 -9.32 7.18 2.66
C ILE A 86 -10.78 7.55 2.96
N GLY A 87 -11.44 6.77 3.81
CA GLY A 87 -12.83 6.95 4.18
C GLY A 87 -13.82 6.16 3.33
N LEU A 88 -13.39 5.62 2.19
CA LEU A 88 -14.25 4.83 1.31
C LEU A 88 -14.50 3.42 1.84
N SER A 89 -15.67 2.88 1.53
CA SER A 89 -15.99 1.46 1.74
C SER A 89 -15.80 0.69 0.44
N ILE A 90 -14.95 -0.34 0.48
CA ILE A 90 -14.65 -1.23 -0.64
C ILE A 90 -15.50 -2.49 -0.52
N ASN A 91 -16.17 -2.86 -1.60
CA ASN A 91 -16.76 -4.18 -1.76
C ASN A 91 -15.68 -5.18 -2.23
N LEU A 92 -15.29 -6.11 -1.37
CA LEU A 92 -14.27 -7.12 -1.69
C LEU A 92 -14.74 -8.13 -2.74
N ASP A 93 -16.04 -8.43 -2.82
CA ASP A 93 -16.60 -9.30 -3.86
C ASP A 93 -16.55 -8.64 -5.23
N ARG A 94 -16.82 -7.33 -5.31
CA ARG A 94 -16.65 -6.53 -6.54
C ARG A 94 -15.18 -6.49 -6.95
N LEU A 95 -14.27 -6.27 -6.00
CA LEU A 95 -12.83 -6.33 -6.25
C LEU A 95 -12.40 -7.74 -6.73
N ALA A 96 -12.97 -8.79 -6.16
CA ALA A 96 -12.75 -10.18 -6.59
C ALA A 96 -13.25 -10.45 -8.01
N LYS A 97 -14.43 -9.93 -8.38
CA LYS A 97 -14.97 -10.01 -9.75
C LYS A 97 -14.04 -9.32 -10.75
N ILE A 98 -13.55 -8.13 -10.43
CA ILE A 98 -12.64 -7.35 -11.30
C ILE A 98 -11.29 -8.05 -11.49
N LEU A 99 -10.72 -8.59 -10.42
CA LEU A 99 -9.42 -9.26 -10.48
C LEU A 99 -9.52 -10.71 -10.99
N GLY A 100 -10.71 -11.30 -10.94
CA GLY A 100 -11.03 -12.66 -11.38
C GLY A 100 -10.06 -13.70 -10.82
N ARG A 101 -9.62 -14.64 -11.66
CA ARG A 101 -8.65 -15.69 -11.29
C ARG A 101 -7.29 -15.16 -10.81
N LYS A 102 -7.00 -13.86 -10.98
CA LYS A 102 -5.75 -13.22 -10.52
C LYS A 102 -5.89 -12.55 -9.15
N PHE A 103 -7.06 -12.61 -8.51
CA PHE A 103 -7.30 -11.96 -7.21
C PHE A 103 -6.23 -12.34 -6.18
N SER A 104 -5.99 -13.62 -5.91
CA SER A 104 -4.97 -14.07 -4.95
C SER A 104 -3.53 -13.69 -5.33
N LYS A 105 -3.26 -13.44 -6.63
CA LYS A 105 -1.94 -13.02 -7.12
C LYS A 105 -1.76 -11.50 -7.02
N ARG A 106 -2.83 -10.73 -7.18
CA ARG A 106 -2.84 -9.26 -7.29
C ARG A 106 -3.37 -8.56 -6.03
N CYS A 107 -3.93 -9.31 -5.11
CA CYS A 107 -4.53 -8.83 -3.88
C CYS A 107 -4.11 -9.75 -2.74
N ILE A 108 -3.66 -9.17 -1.63
CA ILE A 108 -3.39 -9.89 -0.39
C ILE A 108 -4.28 -9.26 0.67
N LEU A 109 -5.17 -10.05 1.28
CA LEU A 109 -5.90 -9.66 2.47
C LEU A 109 -5.26 -10.35 3.68
N ILE A 110 -4.82 -9.56 4.65
CA ILE A 110 -4.31 -10.02 5.94
C ILE A 110 -5.29 -9.55 7.01
N PRO A 111 -6.18 -10.42 7.52
CA PRO A 111 -7.09 -10.07 8.61
C PRO A 111 -6.33 -9.78 9.90
N TYR A 112 -6.80 -8.83 10.72
CA TYR A 112 -6.14 -8.51 12.00
C TYR A 112 -6.04 -9.71 12.94
N ARG A 113 -7.07 -10.58 12.97
CA ARG A 113 -7.05 -11.82 13.76
C ARG A 113 -5.92 -12.78 13.40
N ASN A 114 -5.31 -12.64 12.22
CA ASN A 114 -4.20 -13.47 11.78
C ASN A 114 -2.83 -12.77 12.00
N MET A 115 -2.82 -11.50 12.40
CA MET A 115 -1.59 -10.74 12.63
C MET A 115 -1.06 -11.01 14.03
N VAL A 116 0.21 -11.39 14.10
CA VAL A 116 0.95 -11.55 15.35
C VAL A 116 1.69 -10.26 15.67
N ARG A 117 2.26 -9.61 14.65
CA ARG A 117 3.05 -8.39 14.81
C ARG A 117 2.98 -7.50 13.58
N LEU A 118 2.88 -6.19 13.82
CA LEU A 118 3.02 -5.14 12.82
C LEU A 118 4.23 -4.29 13.17
N ARG A 119 5.11 -4.04 12.20
CA ARG A 119 6.33 -3.25 12.42
C ARG A 119 6.56 -2.22 11.34
N LEU A 120 7.19 -1.12 11.72
CA LEU A 120 7.68 -0.09 10.80
C LEU A 120 9.16 0.19 11.11
N GLU A 121 10.05 -0.38 10.32
CA GLU A 121 11.49 -0.27 10.54
C GLU A 121 12.13 0.71 9.55
N LYS A 122 13.05 1.56 10.03
CA LYS A 122 13.97 2.32 9.16
C LYS A 122 15.20 1.48 8.88
N ARG A 123 15.60 1.38 7.62
CA ARG A 123 16.81 0.64 7.23
C ARG A 123 17.68 1.48 6.30
N ARG A 124 18.96 1.60 6.64
CA ARG A 124 19.96 2.23 5.77
C ARG A 124 20.49 1.21 4.77
N VAL A 125 20.41 1.53 3.49
CA VAL A 125 20.70 0.60 2.39
C VAL A 125 21.60 1.27 1.36
N SER A 126 22.61 0.54 0.90
CA SER A 126 23.55 1.01 -0.12
C SER A 126 22.95 0.85 -1.51
N MET A 127 22.75 1.95 -2.24
CA MET A 127 22.53 1.99 -3.68
C MET A 127 23.87 2.22 -4.40
N ILE A 128 23.92 1.99 -5.73
CA ILE A 128 25.15 1.94 -6.57
C ILE A 128 26.12 3.13 -6.36
N VAL A 129 25.72 4.25 -5.76
CA VAL A 129 26.64 5.35 -5.38
C VAL A 129 26.25 6.08 -4.07
N THR A 130 25.16 5.70 -3.38
CA THR A 130 24.63 6.45 -2.23
C THR A 130 23.97 5.55 -1.19
N LYS A 131 24.09 5.88 0.10
CA LYS A 131 23.29 5.24 1.16
C LYS A 131 21.95 5.98 1.27
N VAL A 132 20.85 5.25 1.17
CA VAL A 132 19.49 5.78 1.30
C VAL A 132 18.84 5.14 2.52
N ASN A 133 18.05 5.89 3.27
CA ASN A 133 17.19 5.34 4.31
C ASN A 133 15.86 4.94 3.66
N ILE A 134 15.44 3.71 3.92
CA ILE A 134 14.16 3.17 3.47
C ILE A 134 13.30 2.81 4.67
N MET A 135 11.99 2.71 4.44
CA MET A 135 11.03 2.24 5.42
C MET A 135 10.46 0.89 4.99
N GLU A 136 10.48 -0.09 5.89
CA GLU A 136 9.91 -1.42 5.71
C GLU A 136 8.70 -1.59 6.64
N VAL A 137 7.53 -1.85 6.07
CA VAL A 137 6.35 -2.31 6.82
C VAL A 137 6.39 -3.83 6.86
N LYS A 138 6.49 -4.40 8.06
CA LYS A 138 6.50 -5.87 8.25
C LYS A 138 5.24 -6.31 8.94
N VAL A 139 4.62 -7.36 8.40
CA VAL A 139 3.43 -7.98 8.97
C VAL A 139 3.74 -9.45 9.19
N ASP A 140 3.86 -9.85 10.45
CA ASP A 140 4.06 -11.24 10.82
C ASP A 140 2.70 -11.87 11.10
N THR A 141 2.44 -13.03 10.50
CA THR A 141 1.27 -13.86 10.77
C THR A 141 1.74 -15.23 11.21
N GLU A 142 0.87 -16.03 11.80
CA GLU A 142 1.20 -17.41 12.22
C GLU A 142 1.75 -18.27 11.07
N LYS A 143 1.32 -18.00 9.82
CA LYS A 143 1.66 -18.81 8.65
C LYS A 143 2.79 -18.24 7.80
N LYS A 144 2.96 -16.92 7.82
CA LYS A 144 3.82 -16.20 6.87
C LYS A 144 4.19 -14.81 7.37
N ASN A 145 5.42 -14.41 7.06
CA ASN A 145 5.88 -13.04 7.26
C ASN A 145 5.85 -12.28 5.94
N TYR A 146 5.35 -11.05 5.98
CA TYR A 146 5.30 -10.13 4.85
C TYR A 146 6.22 -8.95 5.13
N CYS A 147 6.98 -8.53 4.12
CA CYS A 147 7.81 -7.34 4.17
C CYS A 147 7.48 -6.49 2.95
N PHE A 148 7.02 -5.27 3.21
CA PHE A 148 6.63 -4.30 2.20
C PHE A 148 7.52 -3.07 2.31
N LEU A 149 8.06 -2.63 1.18
CA LEU A 149 8.89 -1.45 1.12
C LEU A 149 8.01 -0.24 0.80
N VAL A 150 8.05 0.80 1.63
CA VAL A 150 7.38 2.07 1.35
C VAL A 150 8.06 2.74 0.16
N LEU A 151 7.28 3.27 -0.78
CA LEU A 151 7.78 3.96 -1.97
C LEU A 151 8.41 5.31 -1.60
N PRO A 152 9.75 5.46 -1.66
CA PRO A 152 10.39 6.71 -1.21
C PRO A 152 10.07 7.90 -2.11
N GLY A 153 9.88 7.63 -3.42
CA GLY A 153 9.45 8.64 -4.39
C GLY A 153 8.14 9.33 -3.99
N GLY A 154 7.25 8.60 -3.30
CA GLY A 154 5.93 9.09 -2.88
C GLY A 154 5.99 10.20 -1.85
N TYR A 155 7.15 10.43 -1.23
CA TYR A 155 7.37 11.39 -0.15
C TYR A 155 8.53 12.35 -0.45
N LYS A 156 8.85 12.57 -1.74
CA LYS A 156 10.02 13.38 -2.16
C LYS A 156 9.95 14.86 -1.79
N ASP A 157 8.76 15.37 -1.54
CA ASP A 157 8.42 16.71 -1.06
C ASP A 157 8.34 16.80 0.48
N ALA A 158 8.69 15.73 1.21
CA ALA A 158 8.72 15.69 2.66
C ALA A 158 10.12 15.31 3.19
N THR A 159 10.41 15.69 4.44
CA THR A 159 11.60 15.19 5.15
C THR A 159 11.43 13.71 5.50
N GLU A 160 12.52 13.01 5.78
CA GLU A 160 12.47 11.59 6.17
C GLU A 160 11.61 11.38 7.43
N ASP A 161 11.72 12.25 8.42
CA ASP A 161 10.96 12.14 9.67
C ASP A 161 9.48 12.46 9.49
N ALA A 162 9.15 13.44 8.64
CA ALA A 162 7.76 13.73 8.28
C ALA A 162 7.14 12.53 7.53
N ALA A 163 7.86 11.95 6.57
CA ALA A 163 7.40 10.77 5.85
C ALA A 163 7.23 9.56 6.77
N TYR A 164 8.14 9.35 7.72
CA TYR A 164 8.04 8.28 8.70
C TYR A 164 6.84 8.45 9.64
N ALA A 165 6.64 9.67 10.16
CA ALA A 165 5.50 9.98 11.01
C ALA A 165 4.17 9.77 10.26
N GLU A 166 4.09 10.19 9.00
CA GLU A 166 2.92 10.02 8.14
C GLU A 166 2.60 8.53 7.92
N VAL A 167 3.62 7.71 7.60
CA VAL A 167 3.46 6.26 7.46
C VAL A 167 3.03 5.60 8.77
N LEU A 168 3.65 5.98 9.89
CA LEU A 168 3.32 5.46 11.20
C LEU A 168 1.87 5.79 11.59
N ASP A 169 1.43 7.03 11.33
CA ASP A 169 0.06 7.45 11.60
C ASP A 169 -0.94 6.70 10.72
N MET A 170 -0.62 6.44 9.45
CA MET A 170 -1.47 5.59 8.60
C MET A 170 -1.59 4.17 9.16
N LEU A 171 -0.50 3.58 9.65
CA LEU A 171 -0.52 2.25 10.28
C LEU A 171 -1.28 2.25 11.61
N ARG A 172 -1.16 3.29 12.43
CA ARG A 172 -1.85 3.40 13.73
C ARG A 172 -3.37 3.34 13.61
N LYS A 173 -3.92 3.70 12.44
CA LYS A 173 -5.35 3.55 12.15
C LYS A 173 -5.83 2.10 12.19
N ALA A 174 -4.93 1.12 12.08
CA ALA A 174 -5.24 -0.29 12.28
C ALA A 174 -5.69 -0.61 13.71
N LYS A 175 -5.39 0.27 14.68
CA LYS A 175 -5.56 0.01 16.12
C LYS A 175 -4.90 -1.30 16.58
N PHE A 176 -3.88 -1.73 15.85
CA PHE A 176 -3.04 -2.89 16.15
C PHE A 176 -1.70 -2.39 16.69
N PRO A 177 -1.13 -2.99 17.75
CA PRO A 177 0.16 -2.56 18.29
C PRO A 177 1.28 -2.58 17.25
N ILE A 178 2.03 -1.48 17.13
CA ILE A 178 3.13 -1.34 16.17
C ILE A 178 4.44 -1.32 16.92
N THR A 179 5.39 -2.17 16.51
CA THR A 179 6.79 -1.99 16.91
C THR A 179 7.53 -1.13 15.89
N THR A 180 8.14 -0.04 16.34
CA THR A 180 8.94 0.88 15.52
C THR A 180 10.43 0.65 15.70
#